data_AF-A0A4R9P874-F1
#
_entry.id   AF-A0A4R9P874-F1
#
_cell.length_a   1.000
_cell.length_b   1.000
_cell.length_c   1.000
_cell.angle_alpha   90.00
_cell.angle_beta   90.00
_cell.angle_gamma   90.00
#
_symmetry.space_group_name_H-M   'P 1'
#
loop_
_entity.id
_entity.type
_entity.pdbx_description
1 polymer ?
#
loop_
_entity_poly.entity_id
_entity_poly.type
_entity_poly.pdbx_seq_one_letter_code
_entity_poly.pdbx_strand_id
1 'polypeptide(L)' 'MAAKDDPIVIKKYANRRLYNTGTSTYVTLEDLAEMVKKGEEFTVQDAKTGDDITHPVLTQIIFELENKD' A
#
# COMPACT_ATOMS: atom_id res chain seq x y z
N MET A 1 16.33 22.97 -1.94
CA MET A 1 16.29 21.61 -2.49
C MET A 1 15.14 20.91 -1.78
N ALA A 2 13.95 20.80 -2.40
CA ALA A 2 12.84 20.09 -1.78
C ALA A 2 13.28 18.64 -1.60
N ALA A 3 13.17 18.10 -0.39
CA ALA A 3 13.32 16.67 -0.18
C ALA A 3 12.34 16.00 -1.15
N LYS A 4 12.85 15.17 -2.06
CA LYS A 4 12.00 14.22 -2.76
C LYS A 4 11.49 13.31 -1.66
N ASP A 5 10.24 13.49 -1.24
CA ASP A 5 9.54 12.49 -0.44
C ASP A 5 9.41 11.27 -1.34
N ASP A 6 10.36 10.35 -1.21
CA ASP A 6 10.26 9.05 -1.87
C ASP A 6 8.96 8.38 -1.38
N PRO A 7 8.15 7.80 -2.29
CA PRO A 7 6.88 7.22 -1.93
C PRO A 7 7.07 6.11 -0.89
N ILE A 8 6.13 6.03 0.06
CA ILE A 8 6.17 5.01 1.11
C ILE A 8 6.15 3.63 0.46
N VAL A 9 7.08 2.74 0.84
CA VAL A 9 7.09 1.37 0.31
C VAL A 9 6.27 0.46 1.22
N ILE A 10 5.27 -0.19 0.64
CA ILE A 10 4.46 -1.21 1.30
C ILE A 10 4.91 -2.57 0.77
N LYS A 11 5.45 -3.41 1.65
CA LYS A 11 5.82 -4.79 1.30
C LYS A 11 4.64 -5.72 1.51
N LYS A 12 4.19 -6.39 0.46
CA LYS A 12 3.13 -7.40 0.53
C LYS A 12 3.74 -8.79 0.66
N TYR A 13 3.30 -9.53 1.68
CA TYR A 13 3.68 -10.93 1.89
C TYR A 13 2.55 -11.86 1.44
N ALA A 14 2.90 -13.12 1.15
CA ALA A 14 1.97 -14.13 0.63
C ALA A 14 0.77 -14.40 1.56
N ASN A 15 0.91 -14.18 2.87
CA ASN A 15 -0.14 -14.36 3.87
C ASN A 15 -1.06 -13.14 4.06
N ARG A 16 -1.26 -12.34 2.99
CA ARG A 16 -2.02 -11.07 2.99
C ARG A 16 -1.49 -10.00 3.94
N ARG A 17 -0.33 -10.18 4.59
CA ARG A 17 0.29 -9.15 5.42
C ARG A 17 0.87 -8.05 4.55
N LEU A 18 0.61 -6.81 4.93
CA LEU A 18 1.20 -5.61 4.34
C LEU A 18 2.07 -4.96 5.41
N TYR A 19 3.31 -4.62 5.04
CA TYR A 19 4.27 -3.99 5.94
C TYR A 19 4.65 -2.63 5.38
N ASN A 20 4.34 -1.58 6.14
CA ASN A 20 4.70 -0.22 5.79
C ASN A 20 6.14 0.05 6.26
N THR A 21 7.04 0.32 5.33
CA THR A 21 8.45 0.59 5.66
C THR A 21 8.68 1.99 6.21
N GLY A 22 7.76 2.93 5.98
CA GLY A 22 7.81 4.29 6.52
C GLY A 22 7.53 4.32 8.02
N THR A 23 6.48 3.62 8.46
CA THR A 23 6.12 3.51 9.88
C THR A 23 6.74 2.30 10.58
N SER A 24 7.33 1.38 9.81
CA SER A 24 7.83 0.09 10.31
C SER A 24 6.77 -0.78 10.98
N THR A 25 5.51 -0.66 10.55
CA THR A 25 4.36 -1.38 11.11
C THR A 25 3.62 -2.24 10.09
N TYR A 26 2.86 -3.22 10.58
CA TYR A 26 1.89 -3.92 9.75
C TYR A 26 0.64 -3.08 9.57
N VAL A 27 0.12 -3.07 8.36
CA VAL A 27 -1.09 -2.33 7.97
C VAL A 27 -2.06 -3.26 7.25
N THR A 28 -3.32 -2.86 7.16
CA THR A 28 -4.38 -3.55 6.43
C THR A 28 -4.64 -2.89 5.09
N LEU A 29 -5.49 -3.49 4.25
CA LEU A 29 -5.98 -2.84 3.03
C LEU A 29 -6.81 -1.59 3.34
N GLU A 30 -7.50 -1.56 4.48
CA GLU A 30 -8.28 -0.40 4.92
C GLU A 30 -7.37 0.78 5.27
N ASP A 31 -6.24 0.52 5.95
CA ASP A 31 -5.24 1.55 6.22
C ASP A 31 -4.65 2.12 4.93
N LEU A 32 -4.36 1.27 3.94
CA LEU A 32 -3.91 1.72 2.62
C LEU A 32 -4.98 2.55 1.92
N ALA A 33 -6.26 2.18 2.05
CA ALA A 33 -7.37 2.96 1.52
C ALA A 33 -7.44 4.36 2.15
N GLU A 34 -7.20 4.46 3.47
CA GLU A 34 -7.09 5.75 4.15
C GLU A 34 -5.91 6.57 3.64
N MET A 35 -4.74 5.94 3.42
CA MET A 35 -3.57 6.61 2.84
C MET A 35 -3.88 7.22 1.46
N VAL A 36 -4.56 6.45 0.59
CA VAL A 36 -5.04 6.98 -0.70
C VAL A 36 -5.97 8.18 -0.51
N LYS A 37 -6.95 8.09 0.41
CA LYS A 37 -7.90 9.18 0.70
C LYS A 37 -7.21 10.42 1.27
N LYS A 38 -6.13 10.24 2.04
CA LYS A 38 -5.30 11.32 2.60
C LYS A 38 -4.34 11.94 1.57
N GLY A 39 -4.21 11.33 0.39
CA GLY A 39 -3.27 11.77 -0.64
C GLY A 39 -1.83 11.39 -0.34
N GLU A 40 -1.60 10.38 0.51
CA GLU A 40 -0.27 9.86 0.81
C GLU A 40 0.22 8.99 -0.36
N GLU A 41 1.38 9.32 -0.93
CA GLU A 41 1.98 8.55 -2.01
C GLU A 41 2.67 7.29 -1.47
N PHE A 42 2.27 6.12 -1.99
CA PHE A 42 2.92 4.85 -1.68
C PHE A 42 3.02 3.94 -2.90
N THR A 43 3.96 3.00 -2.83
CA THR A 43 4.13 1.90 -3.78
C THR A 43 3.97 0.57 -3.05
N VAL A 44 3.46 -0.44 -3.73
CA VAL A 44 3.34 -1.79 -3.17
C VAL A 44 4.24 -2.74 -3.92
N GLN A 45 5.13 -3.40 -3.19
CA GLN A 45 6.08 -4.36 -3.73
C GLN A 45 5.83 -5.75 -3.14
N ASP A 46 5.89 -6.79 -3.97
CA ASP A 46 5.89 -8.15 -3.48
C ASP A 46 7.18 -8.41 -2.66
N ALA A 47 7.03 -8.84 -1.40
CA ALA A 47 8.15 -9.00 -0.50
C ALA A 47 9.09 -10.16 -0.87
N LYS A 48 8.64 -11.07 -1.73
CA LYS A 48 9.40 -12.24 -2.17
C LYS A 48 10.10 -11.98 -3.51
N THR A 49 9.43 -11.34 -4.46
CA THR A 49 9.96 -11.13 -5.82
C THR A 49 10.47 -9.71 -6.06
N GLY A 50 9.98 -8.72 -5.29
CA GLY A 50 10.27 -7.30 -5.50
C GLY A 50 9.45 -6.67 -6.61
N ASP A 51 8.50 -7.39 -7.21
CA ASP A 51 7.64 -6.86 -8.29
C ASP A 51 6.77 -5.72 -7.77
N ASP A 52 6.63 -4.67 -8.59
CA ASP A 52 5.62 -3.63 -8.36
C ASP A 52 4.23 -4.20 -8.63
N ILE A 53 3.44 -4.21 -7.57
CA ILE A 53 2.05 -4.66 -7.57
C ILE A 53 1.15 -3.53 -7.04
N THR A 54 1.58 -2.28 -7.19
CA THR A 54 0.84 -1.10 -6.72
C THR A 54 -0.54 -1.04 -7.39
N HIS A 55 -0.58 -1.13 -8.71
CA HIS A 55 -1.82 -1.12 -9.49
C HIS A 55 -2.85 -2.19 -9.07
N PRO A 56 -2.51 -3.50 -9.04
CA PRO A 56 -3.49 -4.51 -8.66
C PRO A 56 -3.96 -4.38 -7.21
N VAL A 57 -3.10 -3.90 -6.29
CA VAL A 57 -3.50 -3.66 -4.90
C VAL A 57 -4.45 -2.46 -4.79
N LEU A 58 -4.21 -1.38 -5.53
CA LEU A 58 -5.14 -0.25 -5.60
C LEU A 58 -6.51 -0.67 -6.17
N THR A 59 -6.53 -1.48 -7.23
CA THR A 59 -7.78 -2.03 -7.78
C THR A 59 -8.52 -2.87 -6.73
N GLN A 60 -7.80 -3.70 -5.97
CA GLN A 60 -8.40 -4.48 -4.88
C GLN A 60 -8.99 -3.58 -3.79
N ILE A 61 -8.29 -2.51 -3.41
CA ILE A 61 -8.77 -1.53 -2.42
C ILE A 61 -10.09 -0.90 -2.89
N ILE A 62 -10.16 -0.46 -4.15
CA ILE A 62 -11.36 0.14 -4.72
C ILE A 62 -12.53 -0.85 -4.67
N PHE A 63 -12.32 -2.10 -5.10
CA PHE A 63 -13.36 -3.12 -5.09
C PHE A 63 -13.86 -3.48 -3.68
N GLU A 64 -12.97 -3.53 -2.69
CA GLU A 64 -13.37 -3.81 -1.30
C GLU A 64 -14.13 -2.64 -0.67
N LEU A 65 -13.80 -1.40 -1.04
CA LEU A 65 -14.55 -0.22 -0.62
C LEU A 65 -15.98 -0.24 -1.19
N GLU A 66 -16.15 -0.54 -2.48
CA GLU A 66 -17.47 -0.56 -3.12
C GLU A 66 -18.40 -1.69 -2.62
N ASN A 67 -17.84 -2.79 -2.10
CA ASN A 67 -18.65 -3.89 -1.55
C ASN A 67 -18.98 -3.75 -0.06
N LYS A 68 -18.40 -2.76 0.63
CA LYS A 68 -18.63 -2.53 2.06
C LYS A 68 -19.79 -1.56 2.32
N ASP A 69 -20.28 -0.89 1.26
CA ASP A 69 -21.49 -0.09 1.17
C ASP A 69 -22.66 -0.90 0.58
#